data_AF-A0A2I0P931-F1
#
_entry.id   AF-A0A2I0P931-F1
#
_cell.length_a   1.000
_cell.length_b   1.000
_cell.length_c   1.000
_cell.angle_alpha   90.00
_cell.angle_beta   90.00
_cell.angle_gamma   90.00
#
_symmetry.space_group_name_H-M   'P 1'
#
loop_
_entity.id
_entity.type
_entity.pdbx_description
1 polymer ?
#
loop_
_entity_poly.entity_id
_entity_poly.type
_entity_poly.pdbx_seq_one_letter_code
_entity_poly.pdbx_strand_id
1 'polypeptide(L)' 'MVRFACRKLVARTLLVLTLLFVISGFGITEPWLVRSLTFGLLDKALSQQIHFLLWGPFLIVLVLHLYYSCGVFRR' A
#
# COMPACT_ATOMS: atom_id res chain seq x y z
N MET A 1 13.74 -2.69 23.24
CA MET A 1 13.27 -3.62 22.17
C MET A 1 11.98 -3.16 21.47
N VAL A 2 10.94 -2.71 22.17
CA VAL A 2 9.61 -2.36 21.59
C VAL A 2 9.68 -1.36 20.42
N ARG A 3 10.44 -0.27 20.53
CA ARG A 3 10.56 0.76 19.47
C ARG A 3 11.10 0.21 18.14
N PHE A 4 12.01 -0.76 18.19
CA PHE A 4 12.56 -1.42 17.00
C PHE A 4 11.55 -2.37 16.37
N ALA A 5 10.77 -3.07 17.18
CA ALA A 5 9.70 -3.95 16.70
C ALA A 5 8.59 -3.14 16.00
N CYS A 6 8.15 -2.02 16.59
CA CYS A 6 7.15 -1.13 15.99
C CYS A 6 7.63 -0.57 14.64
N ARG A 7 8.89 -0.09 14.54
CA ARG A 7 9.45 0.41 13.27
C ARG A 7 9.49 -0.67 12.19
N LYS A 8 9.92 -1.88 12.55
CA LYS A 8 9.98 -3.02 11.61
C LYS A 8 8.59 -3.47 11.16
N LEU A 9 7.61 -3.45 12.07
CA LEU A 9 6.22 -3.75 11.75
C LEU A 9 5.65 -2.71 10.77
N VAL A 10 5.77 -1.42 11.10
CA VAL A 10 5.30 -0.32 10.24
C VAL A 10 5.93 -0.38 8.85
N ALA A 11 7.23 -0.67 8.74
CA ALA A 11 7.90 -0.83 7.45
C ALA A 11 7.36 -2.02 6.64
N ARG A 12 7.10 -3.17 7.27
CA ARG A 12 6.50 -4.33 6.61
C ARG A 12 5.07 -4.07 6.18
N THR A 13 4.27 -3.43 7.03
CA THR A 13 2.89 -3.04 6.70
C THR A 13 2.88 -2.07 5.52
N LEU A 14 3.78 -1.07 5.53
CA LEU A 14 3.89 -0.12 4.42
C LEU A 14 4.26 -0.83 3.12
N LEU A 15 5.21 -1.77 3.16
CA LEU A 15 5.61 -2.54 1.98
C LEU A 15 4.43 -3.32 1.38
N VAL A 16 3.65 -4.03 2.22
CA VAL A 16 2.46 -4.75 1.77
C VAL A 16 1.43 -3.81 1.16
N LEU A 17 1.14 -2.69 1.84
CA LEU A 17 0.20 -1.68 1.31
C LEU A 17 0.69 -1.07 -0.01
N THR A 18 2.00 -0.84 -0.15
CA THR A 18 2.60 -0.33 -1.40
C THR A 18 2.37 -1.31 -2.54
N LEU A 19 2.62 -2.60 -2.33
CA LEU A 19 2.41 -3.62 -3.35
C LEU A 19 0.94 -3.70 -3.78
N LEU A 20 0.01 -3.71 -2.82
CA LEU A 20 -1.42 -3.71 -3.11
C LEU A 20 -1.86 -2.43 -3.84
N PHE A 21 -1.32 -1.27 -3.47
CA PHE A 21 -1.60 0.01 -4.12
C PHE A 21 -1.10 0.02 -5.56
N VAL A 22 0.10 -0.52 -5.83
CA VAL A 22 0.65 -0.65 -7.18
C VAL A 22 -0.15 -1.63 -8.02
N ILE A 23 -0.48 -2.82 -7.51
CA ILE A 23 -1.25 -3.84 -8.24
C ILE A 23 -2.65 -3.32 -8.59
N SER A 24 -3.33 -2.67 -7.63
CA SER A 24 -4.65 -2.07 -7.87
C SER A 24 -4.58 -0.89 -8.83
N GLY A 25 -3.55 -0.03 -8.74
CA GLY A 25 -3.32 1.05 -9.71
C GLY A 25 -3.09 0.51 -11.12
N PHE A 26 -2.30 -0.56 -11.22
CA PHE A 26 -2.04 -1.25 -12.48
C PHE A 26 -3.30 -1.91 -13.06
N GLY A 27 -4.19 -2.42 -12.20
CA GLY A 27 -5.50 -2.94 -12.62
C GLY A 27 -6.46 -1.88 -13.13
N ILE A 28 -6.24 -0.60 -12.79
CA ILE A 28 -7.00 0.54 -13.35
C ILE A 28 -6.44 0.94 -14.72
N THR A 29 -5.11 1.02 -14.85
CA THR A 29 -4.44 1.46 -16.09
C THR A 29 -4.45 0.38 -17.16
N GLU A 30 -4.16 -0.88 -16.78
CA GLU A 30 -4.01 -2.04 -17.65
C GLU A 30 -4.93 -3.19 -17.22
N PRO A 31 -6.27 -3.01 -17.31
CA PRO A 31 -7.24 -3.94 -16.74
C PRO A 31 -7.20 -5.32 -17.40
N TRP A 32 -6.86 -5.42 -18.69
CA TRP A 32 -6.81 -6.68 -19.42
C TRP A 32 -5.71 -7.60 -18.90
N LEU A 33 -4.51 -7.04 -18.70
CA LEU A 33 -3.34 -7.77 -18.24
C LEU A 33 -3.53 -8.24 -16.79
N VAL A 34 -4.01 -7.35 -15.92
CA VAL A 34 -4.28 -7.70 -14.51
C VAL A 34 -5.40 -8.73 -14.40
N ARG A 35 -6.45 -8.60 -15.20
CA ARG A 35 -7.53 -9.60 -15.24
C ARG A 35 -7.00 -10.97 -15.68
N SER A 36 -6.13 -11.04 -16.70
CA SER A 36 -5.51 -12.30 -17.10
C SER A 36 -4.59 -12.89 -16.03
N LEU A 37 -3.75 -12.06 -15.39
CA LEU A 37 -2.84 -12.49 -14.32
C LEU A 37 -3.56 -12.95 -13.06
N THR A 38 -4.73 -12.39 -12.79
CA THR A 38 -5.57 -12.73 -11.63
C THR A 38 -6.65 -13.75 -11.97
N PHE A 39 -6.61 -14.36 -13.17
CA PHE A 39 -7.60 -15.33 -13.64
C PHE A 39 -9.05 -14.81 -13.58
N GLY A 40 -9.23 -13.50 -13.75
CA GLY A 40 -10.53 -12.84 -13.69
C GLY A 40 -10.93 -12.31 -12.31
N LEU A 41 -10.13 -12.54 -11.26
CA LEU A 41 -10.45 -12.11 -9.90
C LEU A 41 -10.46 -10.59 -9.74
N LEU A 42 -9.52 -9.89 -10.41
CA LEU A 42 -9.33 -8.46 -10.27
C LEU A 42 -9.66 -7.75 -11.60
N ASP A 43 -10.87 -7.19 -11.68
CA ASP A 43 -11.32 -6.36 -12.80
C ASP A 43 -11.01 -4.86 -12.55
N LYS A 44 -11.28 -4.00 -13.54
CA LYS A 44 -11.09 -2.56 -13.43
C LYS A 44 -11.91 -1.93 -12.31
N ALA A 45 -13.19 -2.30 -12.18
CA ALA A 45 -14.08 -1.72 -11.18
C ALA A 45 -13.63 -2.08 -9.76
N LEU A 46 -13.33 -3.36 -9.52
CA LEU A 46 -12.75 -3.80 -8.24
C LEU A 46 -11.39 -3.15 -7.97
N SER A 47 -10.52 -3.07 -8.99
CA SER A 47 -9.22 -2.39 -8.87
C SER A 47 -9.38 -0.94 -8.41
N GLN A 48 -10.35 -0.22 -8.97
CA GLN A 48 -10.62 1.18 -8.63
C GLN A 48 -11.17 1.34 -7.21
N GLN A 49 -12.08 0.46 -6.79
CA GLN A 49 -12.59 0.44 -5.41
C GLN A 49 -11.47 0.15 -4.40
N ILE A 50 -10.67 -0.88 -4.67
CA ILE A 50 -9.54 -1.28 -3.82
C ILE A 50 -8.51 -0.15 -3.74
N HIS A 51 -8.13 0.44 -4.86
CA HIS A 51 -7.13 1.53 -4.90
C HIS A 51 -7.60 2.76 -4.10
N PHE A 52 -8.87 3.16 -4.27
CA PHE A 52 -9.45 4.27 -3.53
C PHE A 52 -9.51 3.99 -2.03
N LEU A 53 -9.92 2.78 -1.64
CA LEU A 53 -9.96 2.36 -0.24
C LEU A 53 -8.55 2.31 0.39
N LEU A 54 -7.54 1.85 -0.36
CA LEU A 54 -6.15 1.76 0.13
C LEU A 54 -5.49 3.12 0.31
N TRP A 55 -5.96 4.17 -0.36
CA TRP A 55 -5.33 5.49 -0.32
C TRP A 55 -5.20 6.04 1.12
N GLY A 56 -6.28 5.97 1.91
CA GLY A 56 -6.29 6.41 3.31
C GLY A 56 -5.32 5.62 4.20
N PRO A 57 -5.45 4.29 4.32
CA PRO A 57 -4.55 3.44 5.08
C PRO A 57 -3.08 3.59 4.66
N PHE A 58 -2.81 3.66 3.35
CA PHE A 58 -1.46 3.85 2.82
C PHE A 58 -0.84 5.15 3.34
N LEU A 59 -1.57 6.27 3.23
CA LEU A 59 -1.08 7.57 3.66
C LEU A 59 -0.81 7.63 5.17
N ILE A 60 -1.70 7.05 5.99
CA ILE A 60 -1.52 6.97 7.46
C ILE A 60 -0.24 6.20 7.80
N VAL A 61 -0.06 5.01 7.22
CA VAL A 61 1.11 4.16 7.52
C VAL A 61 2.39 4.78 6.98
N LEU A 62 2.35 5.47 5.84
CA LEU A 62 3.48 6.20 5.28
C LEU A 62 3.95 7.32 6.23
N VAL A 63 3.02 8.15 6.73
CA VAL A 63 3.34 9.19 7.71
C VAL A 63 3.96 8.59 8.96
N LEU A 64 3.39 7.49 9.46
CA LEU A 64 3.92 6.77 10.62
C LEU A 64 5.34 6.22 10.37
N HIS A 65 5.59 5.70 9.17
CA HIS A 65 6.92 5.24 8.77
C HIS A 65 7.94 6.38 8.73
N LEU A 66 7.58 7.53 8.17
CA LEU A 66 8.46 8.71 8.11
C LEU A 66 8.77 9.24 9.51
N TYR A 67 7.77 9.28 10.40
CA TYR A 67 7.95 9.68 11.80
C TYR A 67 8.97 8.78 12.52
N TYR A 68 8.86 7.45 12.38
CA TYR A 68 9.76 6.51 13.05
C TYR A 68 11.13 6.33 12.37
N SER A 69 11.22 6.49 11.06
CA SER A 69 12.45 6.19 10.29
C SER A 69 13.26 7.43 9.92
N CYS A 70 12.61 8.54 9.58
CA CYS A 70 13.30 9.66 8.92
C CYS A 70 13.73 10.77 9.90
N GLY A 71 13.29 10.77 11.15
CA GLY A 71 13.71 11.78 12.14
C GLY A 71 13.29 13.22 11.78
N VAL A 72 12.56 13.43 10.68
CA VAL A 72 12.06 14.74 10.20
C VAL A 72 11.23 15.46 11.27
N PHE A 73 10.61 14.72 12.19
CA PHE A 73 9.83 15.25 13.32
C PHE A 73 10.56 15.22 14.68
N ARG A 74 11.86 14.86 14.72
CA ARG A 74 12.68 15.10 15.93
C ARG A 74 13.09 16.57 15.95
N ARG A 75 12.17 17.44 16.40
CA ARG A 75 12.54 18.70 17.06
C ARG A 75 12.20 18.57 18.53
#